data_AF-A0A6I2H493-F1
#
_entry.id   AF-A0A6I2H493-F1
#
_cell.length_a   1.000
_cell.length_b   1.000
_cell.length_c   1.000
_cell.angle_alpha   90.00
_cell.angle_beta   90.00
_cell.angle_gamma   90.00
#
_symmetry.space_group_name_H-M   'P 1'
#
loop_
_entity.id
_entity.type
_entity.pdbx_description
1 polymer ?
#
loop_
_entity_poly.entity_id
_entity_poly.type
_entity_poly.pdbx_seq_one_letter_code
_entity_poly.pdbx_strand_id
1 'polypeptide(L)'
;MLPPGFRSPLPPRPLPLDPTALGARRRSRWLQTTGAVLLQLLALAGALWLSVRAVDAVGTWREGVRAEVLGNTVEAQVEDFYGLELAAVYDVAATFREEGGRPHYGHRHFVYVWSLLDEDEPLEVRYREGDPEHFALSWEVRGARPWIGLVACWLLTIGWAWVLRDHLRDLHMVQVLPQRCAEDGREVLLELFSCREVKERFEVTYRLPRRRRWRSATLGAEPYRVQHEGREWVLALESPRASGHYLVLEETLAPLSLAAVEGGTAVVLDPADRSNVFSLGRG
;
A
#
# COMPACT_ATOMS: atom_id res chain seq x y z
N MET A 1 -20.68 -27.02 4.40
CA MET A 1 -21.78 -27.74 5.07
C MET A 1 -21.14 -28.69 6.04
N LEU A 2 -21.64 -28.71 7.27
CA LEU A 2 -21.17 -29.64 8.28
C LEU A 2 -21.59 -31.07 7.93
N PRO A 3 -20.75 -32.08 8.20
CA PRO A 3 -21.11 -33.48 8.03
C PRO A 3 -22.25 -33.87 8.99
N PRO A 4 -23.05 -34.90 8.65
CA PRO A 4 -24.13 -35.38 9.52
C PRO A 4 -23.59 -35.73 10.91
N GLY A 5 -24.24 -35.24 11.98
CA GLY A 5 -23.86 -35.50 13.36
C GLY A 5 -22.91 -34.47 13.99
N PHE A 6 -22.35 -33.54 13.21
CA PHE A 6 -21.55 -32.44 13.76
C PHE A 6 -22.47 -31.37 14.37
N ARG A 7 -22.35 -31.12 15.68
CA ARG A 7 -23.05 -30.01 16.34
C ARG A 7 -22.30 -28.71 16.07
N SER A 8 -23.03 -27.67 15.70
CA SER A 8 -22.46 -26.33 15.54
C SER A 8 -21.82 -25.90 16.87
N PRO A 9 -20.54 -25.50 16.88
CA PRO A 9 -19.88 -24.95 18.07
C PRO A 9 -20.22 -23.47 18.28
N LEU A 10 -20.99 -22.85 17.38
CA LEU A 10 -21.29 -21.42 17.41
C LEU A 10 -22.63 -21.14 18.11
N PRO A 11 -22.73 -20.01 18.84
CA PRO A 11 -23.98 -19.61 19.46
C PRO A 11 -25.04 -19.22 18.43
N PRO A 12 -26.32 -19.06 18.85
CA PRO A 12 -27.38 -18.54 18.01
C PRO A 12 -27.01 -17.18 17.40
N ARG A 13 -27.47 -16.96 16.17
CA ARG A 13 -27.14 -15.79 15.36
C ARG A 13 -28.02 -14.57 15.72
N PRO A 14 -27.57 -13.34 15.46
CA PRO A 14 -26.26 -12.96 14.90
C PRO A 14 -25.12 -13.09 15.91
N LEU A 15 -23.92 -13.44 15.42
CA LEU A 15 -22.74 -13.53 16.27
C LEU A 15 -22.30 -12.12 16.71
N PRO A 16 -21.99 -11.89 18.00
CA PRO A 16 -21.50 -10.59 18.44
C PRO A 16 -20.16 -10.29 17.77
N LEU A 17 -20.00 -9.07 17.29
CA LEU A 17 -18.71 -8.58 16.78
C LEU A 17 -18.06 -7.74 17.87
N ASP A 18 -16.75 -7.87 18.07
CA ASP A 18 -16.03 -6.98 18.98
C ASP A 18 -15.95 -5.55 18.38
N PRO A 19 -16.71 -4.58 18.91
CA PRO A 19 -16.70 -3.22 18.36
C PRO A 19 -15.37 -2.51 18.61
N THR A 20 -14.61 -2.91 19.63
CA THR A 20 -13.35 -2.27 20.01
C THR A 20 -12.23 -2.68 19.07
N ALA A 21 -12.10 -3.98 18.78
CA ALA A 21 -11.16 -4.49 17.78
C ALA A 21 -11.46 -3.95 16.38
N LEU A 22 -12.74 -3.87 15.99
CA LEU A 22 -13.16 -3.28 14.72
C LEU A 22 -12.87 -1.77 14.68
N GLY A 23 -13.14 -1.04 15.76
CA GLY A 23 -12.90 0.40 15.87
C GLY A 23 -11.42 0.77 15.82
N ALA A 24 -10.57 0.06 16.55
CA ALA A 24 -9.13 0.28 16.56
C ALA A 24 -8.50 0.02 15.19
N ARG A 25 -8.87 -1.09 14.53
CA ARG A 25 -8.44 -1.40 13.15
C ARG A 25 -8.92 -0.33 12.17
N ARG A 26 -10.18 0.11 12.28
CA ARG A 26 -10.75 1.18 11.42
C ARG A 26 -9.99 2.49 11.58
N ARG A 27 -9.69 2.92 12.81
CA ARG A 27 -8.96 4.17 13.09
C ARG A 27 -7.53 4.11 12.55
N SER A 28 -6.80 3.04 12.83
CA SER A 28 -5.42 2.88 12.34
C SER A 28 -5.37 2.88 10.81
N ARG A 29 -6.30 2.19 10.14
CA ARG A 29 -6.35 2.15 8.68
C ARG A 29 -6.75 3.49 8.09
N TRP A 30 -7.73 4.16 8.70
CA TRP A 30 -8.14 5.50 8.27
C TRP A 30 -6.97 6.49 8.34
N LEU A 31 -6.19 6.47 9.42
CA LEU A 31 -4.99 7.30 9.54
C LEU A 31 -3.94 6.97 8.46
N GLN A 32 -3.69 5.69 8.20
CA GLN A 32 -2.78 5.26 7.12
C GLN A 32 -3.26 5.74 5.75
N THR A 33 -4.55 5.59 5.43
CA THR A 33 -5.10 6.04 4.14
C THR A 33 -5.08 7.54 4.00
N THR A 34 -5.46 8.29 5.04
CA THR A 34 -5.45 9.75 5.01
C THR A 34 -4.04 10.28 4.86
N GLY A 35 -3.07 9.72 5.60
CA GLY A 35 -1.66 10.07 5.47
C GLY A 35 -1.12 9.79 4.06
N ALA A 36 -1.43 8.61 3.50
CA ALA A 36 -1.04 8.26 2.14
C ALA A 36 -1.65 9.21 1.09
N VAL A 37 -2.93 9.57 1.23
CA VAL A 37 -3.60 10.52 0.32
C VAL A 37 -2.96 11.90 0.39
N LEU A 38 -2.67 12.42 1.58
CA LEU A 38 -2.04 13.73 1.75
C LEU A 38 -0.64 13.76 1.14
N LEU A 39 0.18 12.73 1.39
CA LEU A 39 1.51 12.61 0.81
C LEU A 39 1.44 12.57 -0.73
N GLN A 40 0.45 11.87 -1.27
CA GLN A 40 0.24 11.79 -2.71
C GLN A 40 -0.15 13.14 -3.35
N LEU A 41 -1.05 13.89 -2.70
CA LEU A 41 -1.44 15.21 -3.17
C LEU A 41 -0.26 16.18 -3.16
N LEU A 42 0.58 16.11 -2.13
CA LEU A 42 1.84 16.87 -2.07
C LEU A 42 2.78 16.50 -3.21
N ALA A 43 2.97 15.21 -3.48
CA ALA A 43 3.80 14.74 -4.58
C ALA A 43 3.27 15.18 -5.96
N LEU A 44 1.96 15.11 -6.18
CA LEU A 44 1.32 15.59 -7.41
C LEU A 44 1.48 17.11 -7.61
N ALA A 45 1.29 17.88 -6.53
CA ALA A 45 1.50 19.32 -6.57
C ALA A 45 2.95 19.67 -6.92
N GLY A 46 3.92 18.97 -6.32
CA GLY A 46 5.34 19.10 -6.63
C GLY A 46 5.66 18.75 -8.09
N ALA A 47 5.16 17.62 -8.59
CA ALA A 47 5.36 17.19 -9.98
C ALA A 47 4.75 18.16 -11.00
N LEU A 48 3.56 18.69 -10.71
CA LEU A 48 2.91 19.71 -11.54
C LEU A 48 3.70 21.02 -11.53
N TRP A 49 4.12 21.48 -10.36
CA TRP A 49 4.92 22.69 -10.20
C TRP A 49 6.25 22.61 -10.97
N LEU A 50 6.96 21.48 -10.87
CA LEU A 50 8.17 21.22 -11.65
C LEU A 50 7.91 21.21 -13.16
N SER A 51 6.79 20.63 -13.60
CA SER A 51 6.42 20.60 -15.02
C SER A 51 6.16 22.00 -15.57
N VAL A 52 5.40 22.81 -14.82
CA VAL A 52 5.09 24.19 -15.21
C VAL A 52 6.37 25.03 -15.28
N ARG A 53 7.26 24.90 -14.29
CA ARG A 53 8.59 25.56 -14.31
C ARG A 53 9.41 25.16 -15.53
N ALA A 54 9.49 23.87 -15.83
CA ALA A 54 10.21 23.38 -17.00
C ALA A 54 9.62 23.93 -18.31
N VAL A 55 8.29 23.98 -18.44
CA VAL A 55 7.63 24.55 -19.62
C VAL A 55 7.91 26.05 -19.73
N ASP A 56 7.83 26.80 -18.64
CA ASP A 56 8.08 28.24 -18.61
C ASP A 56 9.54 28.57 -18.95
N ALA A 57 10.50 27.81 -18.41
CA ALA A 57 11.92 27.95 -18.74
C ALA A 57 12.19 27.66 -20.23
N VAL A 58 11.64 26.56 -20.76
CA VAL A 58 11.76 26.21 -22.19
C VAL A 58 11.08 27.25 -23.08
N GLY A 59 9.94 27.79 -22.67
CA GLY A 59 9.23 28.86 -23.39
C GLY A 59 10.06 30.15 -23.45
N THR A 60 10.51 30.62 -22.28
CA THR A 60 11.38 31.79 -22.15
C THR A 60 12.67 31.62 -22.94
N TRP A 61 13.24 30.43 -22.97
CA TRP A 61 14.44 30.15 -23.78
C TRP A 61 14.21 30.27 -25.29
N ARG A 62 13.06 29.78 -25.76
CA ARG A 62 12.72 29.78 -27.20
C ARG A 62 12.43 31.19 -27.71
N GLU A 63 11.71 31.98 -26.93
CA GLU A 63 11.20 33.29 -27.34
C GLU A 63 12.06 34.46 -26.81
N GLY A 64 12.95 34.20 -25.86
CA GLY A 64 13.72 35.22 -25.18
C GLY A 64 14.92 35.77 -25.96
N VAL A 65 15.28 37.01 -25.62
CA VAL A 65 16.45 37.73 -26.15
C VAL A 65 17.69 37.33 -25.36
N ARG A 66 18.83 37.18 -26.05
CA ARG A 66 20.11 36.81 -25.42
C ARG A 66 20.66 37.97 -24.58
N ALA A 67 21.09 37.67 -23.36
CA ALA A 67 21.82 38.60 -22.51
C ALA A 67 23.32 38.27 -22.46
N GLU A 68 24.13 39.27 -22.14
CA GLU A 68 25.55 39.09 -21.82
C GLU A 68 25.69 38.64 -20.37
N VAL A 69 26.37 37.51 -20.15
CA VAL A 69 26.61 36.98 -18.79
C VAL A 69 27.83 37.67 -18.21
N LEU A 70 27.67 38.35 -17.08
CA LEU A 70 28.75 39.06 -16.38
C LEU A 70 29.41 38.18 -15.30
N GLY A 71 28.67 37.23 -14.76
CA GLY A 71 29.18 36.25 -13.80
C GLY A 71 28.08 35.32 -13.28
N ASN A 72 28.48 34.18 -12.73
CA ASN A 72 27.58 33.17 -12.19
C ASN A 72 28.19 32.45 -10.99
N THR A 73 27.32 31.97 -10.12
CA THR A 73 27.66 31.09 -9.00
C THR A 73 26.73 29.89 -9.02
N VAL A 74 27.28 28.70 -8.83
CA VAL A 74 26.57 27.42 -8.89
C VAL A 74 26.74 26.72 -7.55
N GLU A 75 25.61 26.34 -6.96
CA GLU A 75 25.56 25.44 -5.82
C GLU A 75 24.77 24.20 -6.24
N ALA A 76 25.35 23.03 -6.00
CA ALA A 76 24.75 21.74 -6.35
C ALA A 76 24.51 20.91 -5.09
N GLN A 77 23.30 20.40 -4.94
CA GLN A 77 22.95 19.35 -3.99
C GLN A 77 22.62 18.08 -4.78
N VAL A 78 23.55 17.13 -4.77
CA VAL A 78 23.36 15.84 -5.42
C VAL A 78 22.77 14.87 -4.40
N GLU A 79 21.58 14.35 -4.67
CA GLU A 79 20.97 13.31 -3.85
C GLU A 79 21.36 11.92 -4.37
N ASP A 80 22.16 11.23 -3.57
CA ASP A 80 22.58 9.85 -3.84
C ASP A 80 21.55 8.86 -3.26
N PHE A 81 20.98 8.01 -4.12
CA PHE A 81 20.06 6.97 -3.69
C PHE A 81 20.62 5.59 -4.07
N TYR A 82 21.13 4.86 -3.07
CA TYR A 82 21.77 3.54 -3.26
C TYR A 82 22.92 3.53 -4.30
N GLY A 83 23.72 4.60 -4.36
CA GLY A 83 24.83 4.74 -5.31
C GLY A 83 24.40 5.05 -6.75
N LEU A 84 23.14 5.43 -6.94
CA LEU A 84 22.63 6.02 -8.17
C LEU A 84 22.31 7.49 -7.89
N GLU A 85 23.00 8.38 -8.60
CA GLU A 85 22.69 9.81 -8.65
C GLU A 85 21.38 9.99 -9.43
N LEU A 86 20.25 9.84 -8.74
CA LEU A 86 18.93 9.88 -9.35
C LEU A 86 18.50 11.30 -9.69
N ALA A 87 18.86 12.26 -8.83
CA ALA A 87 18.54 13.66 -9.01
C ALA A 87 19.64 14.55 -8.44
N ALA A 88 19.93 15.63 -9.18
CA ALA A 88 20.78 16.70 -8.72
C ALA A 88 20.00 18.01 -8.78
N VAL A 89 19.97 18.71 -7.65
CA VAL A 89 19.30 19.98 -7.47
C VAL A 89 20.36 21.07 -7.60
N TYR A 90 20.13 22.03 -8.49
CA TYR A 90 21.05 23.12 -8.78
C TYR A 90 20.40 24.45 -8.43
N ASP A 91 21.12 25.21 -7.60
CA ASP A 91 20.84 26.61 -7.29
C ASP A 91 21.89 27.46 -8.01
N VAL A 92 21.44 28.22 -9.01
CA VAL A 92 22.31 29.04 -9.85
C VAL A 92 21.91 30.50 -9.73
N ALA A 93 22.86 31.31 -9.28
CA ALA A 93 22.76 32.75 -9.34
C ALA A 93 23.55 33.27 -10.56
N ALA A 94 22.92 34.14 -11.34
CA ALA A 94 23.50 34.73 -12.55
C ALA A 94 23.37 36.24 -12.51
N THR A 95 24.47 36.92 -12.83
CA THR A 95 24.50 38.35 -13.13
C THR A 95 24.61 38.52 -14.64
N PHE A 96 23.67 39.22 -15.25
CA PHE A 96 23.63 39.41 -16.70
C PHE A 96 23.22 40.83 -17.08
N ARG A 97 23.47 41.22 -18.33
CA ARG A 97 23.16 42.56 -18.84
C ARG A 97 22.41 42.46 -20.17
N GLU A 98 21.33 43.22 -20.28
CA GLU A 98 20.61 43.44 -21.54
C GLU A 98 21.47 44.23 -22.54
N GLU A 99 21.17 44.16 -23.83
CA GLU A 99 21.93 44.92 -24.83
C GLU A 99 21.85 46.44 -24.57
N GLY A 100 22.95 47.05 -24.13
CA GLY A 100 23.02 48.46 -23.74
C GLY A 100 22.33 48.81 -22.42
N GLY A 101 21.84 47.82 -21.67
CA GLY A 101 21.05 47.99 -20.45
C GLY A 101 21.85 47.97 -19.14
N ARG A 102 21.13 47.93 -18.03
CA ARG A 102 21.71 47.81 -16.67
C ARG A 102 22.00 46.34 -16.34
N PRO A 103 22.92 46.07 -15.41
CA PRO A 103 23.12 44.71 -14.90
C PRO A 103 21.91 44.27 -14.06
N HIS A 104 21.50 43.02 -14.24
CA HIS A 104 20.47 42.32 -13.50
C HIS A 104 21.08 41.15 -12.74
N TYR A 105 20.53 40.86 -11.58
CA TYR A 105 20.88 39.69 -10.77
C TYR A 105 19.64 38.83 -10.62
N GLY A 106 19.78 37.53 -10.87
CA GLY A 106 18.68 36.59 -10.78
C GLY A 106 19.12 35.24 -10.24
N HIS A 107 18.18 34.53 -9.64
CA HIS A 107 18.38 33.20 -9.10
C HIS A 107 17.43 32.19 -9.76
N ARG A 108 17.96 31.03 -10.12
CA ARG A 108 17.21 29.91 -10.69
C ARG A 108 17.51 28.63 -9.92
N HIS A 109 16.45 27.87 -9.71
CA HIS A 109 16.47 26.58 -9.04
C HIS A 109 15.91 25.55 -10.01
N PHE A 110 16.70 24.55 -10.36
CA PHE A 110 16.29 23.51 -11.29
C PHE A 110 16.89 22.15 -10.95
N VAL A 111 16.25 21.09 -11.44
CA VAL A 111 16.59 19.71 -11.11
C VAL A 111 16.98 18.97 -12.39
N TYR A 112 18.11 18.29 -12.35
CA TYR A 112 18.46 17.29 -13.35
C TYR A 112 18.11 15.91 -12.82
N VAL A 113 17.52 15.07 -13.69
CA VAL A 113 17.14 13.70 -13.34
C VAL A 113 17.93 12.74 -14.23
N TRP A 114 18.61 11.76 -13.62
CA TRP A 114 19.49 10.78 -14.28
C TRP A 114 20.63 11.39 -15.11
N SER A 115 21.05 12.60 -14.76
CA SER A 115 22.19 13.29 -15.38
C SER A 115 22.69 14.37 -14.44
N LEU A 116 23.94 14.78 -14.61
CA LEU A 116 24.51 15.93 -13.94
C LEU A 116 24.60 17.11 -14.91
N LEU A 117 24.70 18.30 -14.34
CA LEU A 117 25.07 19.50 -15.06
C LEU A 117 26.50 19.37 -15.61
N ASP A 118 26.68 19.72 -16.88
CA ASP A 118 28.00 19.88 -17.49
C ASP A 118 28.46 21.33 -17.30
N GLU A 119 29.32 21.54 -16.30
CA GLU A 119 29.86 22.87 -15.95
C GLU A 119 30.89 23.38 -16.97
N ASP A 120 31.44 22.52 -17.83
CA ASP A 120 32.38 22.93 -18.88
C ASP A 120 31.68 23.70 -20.01
N GLU A 121 30.35 23.58 -20.13
CA GLU A 121 29.59 24.31 -21.12
C GLU A 121 29.25 25.73 -20.67
N PRO A 122 29.50 26.77 -21.50
CA PRO A 122 29.23 28.15 -21.11
C PRO A 122 27.76 28.37 -20.74
N LEU A 123 27.56 29.03 -19.62
CA LEU A 123 26.24 29.52 -19.22
C LEU A 123 25.78 30.59 -20.21
N GLU A 124 24.58 30.41 -20.74
CA GLU A 124 23.89 31.41 -21.55
C GLU A 124 22.59 31.81 -20.86
N VAL A 125 22.25 33.10 -20.95
CA VAL A 125 21.03 33.68 -20.38
C VAL A 125 20.16 34.23 -21.50
N ARG A 126 18.86 33.91 -21.45
CA ARG A 126 17.84 34.54 -22.28
C ARG A 126 16.74 35.10 -21.41
N TYR A 127 16.19 36.26 -21.76
CA TYR A 127 15.13 36.92 -21.00
C TYR A 127 13.96 37.31 -21.89
N ARG A 128 12.76 37.45 -21.31
CA ARG A 128 11.58 37.93 -22.04
C ARG A 128 11.72 39.43 -22.32
N GLU A 129 11.53 39.84 -23.56
CA GLU A 129 11.63 41.24 -23.95
C GLU A 129 10.64 42.10 -23.14
N GLY A 130 11.14 43.19 -22.52
CA GLY A 130 10.36 44.06 -21.64
C GLY A 130 10.19 43.54 -20.20
N ASP A 131 10.71 42.36 -19.86
CA ASP A 131 10.61 41.76 -18.53
C ASP A 131 11.88 40.92 -18.18
N PRO A 132 13.00 41.58 -17.84
CA PRO A 132 14.27 40.90 -17.52
C PRO A 132 14.23 40.00 -16.29
N GLU A 133 13.26 40.17 -15.39
CA GLU A 133 13.12 39.29 -14.22
C GLU A 133 12.68 37.87 -14.65
N HIS A 134 12.03 37.76 -15.81
CA HIS A 134 11.67 36.50 -16.45
C HIS A 134 12.78 36.06 -17.43
N PHE A 135 13.83 35.46 -16.88
CA PHE A 135 14.94 34.88 -17.63
C PHE A 135 15.04 33.35 -17.52
N ALA A 136 15.70 32.69 -18.45
CA ALA A 136 16.01 31.26 -18.43
C ALA A 136 17.50 31.05 -18.68
N LEU A 137 18.04 29.98 -18.06
CA LEU A 137 19.43 29.57 -18.21
C LEU A 137 19.55 28.42 -19.22
N SER A 138 20.62 28.37 -20.02
CA SER A 138 20.87 27.25 -20.94
C SER A 138 20.90 25.90 -20.20
N TRP A 139 21.55 25.89 -19.04
CA TRP A 139 21.63 24.75 -18.14
C TRP A 139 20.25 24.29 -17.66
N GLU A 140 19.42 25.20 -17.15
CA GLU A 140 18.05 24.89 -16.73
C GLU A 140 17.24 24.23 -17.85
N VAL A 141 17.34 24.77 -19.07
CA VAL A 141 16.58 24.31 -20.24
C VAL A 141 17.05 22.95 -20.73
N ARG A 142 18.35 22.65 -20.63
CA ARG A 142 18.88 21.33 -20.99
C ARG A 142 18.41 20.25 -20.02
N GLY A 143 18.37 20.56 -18.72
CA GLY A 143 17.81 19.68 -17.70
C GLY A 143 16.29 19.58 -17.75
N ALA A 144 15.61 20.59 -18.30
CA ALA A 144 14.16 20.68 -18.35
C ALA A 144 13.56 19.56 -19.21
N ARG A 145 12.97 18.57 -18.54
CA ARG A 145 12.17 17.53 -19.17
C ARG A 145 10.72 17.69 -18.72
N PRO A 146 9.90 18.51 -19.41
CA PRO A 146 8.53 18.81 -18.98
C PRO A 146 7.63 17.56 -18.92
N TRP A 147 8.00 16.50 -19.66
CA TRP A 147 7.31 15.22 -19.61
C TRP A 147 7.60 14.42 -18.34
N ILE A 148 8.70 14.66 -17.60
CA ILE A 148 9.01 13.90 -16.38
C ILE A 148 7.92 14.10 -15.33
N GLY A 149 7.45 15.33 -15.11
CA GLY A 149 6.40 15.54 -14.13
C GLY A 149 5.05 14.95 -14.57
N LEU A 150 4.76 14.90 -15.89
CA LEU A 150 3.60 14.15 -16.42
C LEU A 150 3.73 12.65 -16.16
N VAL A 151 4.91 12.06 -16.39
CA VAL A 151 5.18 10.66 -16.09
C VAL A 151 5.07 10.40 -14.59
N ALA A 152 5.60 11.29 -13.75
CA ALA A 152 5.46 11.20 -12.30
C ALA A 152 3.98 11.22 -11.88
N CYS A 153 3.19 12.16 -12.39
CA CYS A 153 1.74 12.21 -12.16
C CYS A 153 1.03 10.91 -12.59
N TRP A 154 1.42 10.33 -13.72
CA TRP A 154 0.84 9.07 -14.20
C TRP A 154 1.19 7.88 -13.28
N LEU A 155 2.46 7.73 -12.89
CA LEU A 155 2.93 6.71 -11.95
C LEU A 155 2.25 6.85 -10.59
N LEU A 156 2.14 8.08 -10.09
CA LEU A 156 1.43 8.41 -8.85
C LEU A 156 -0.05 8.02 -8.95
N THR A 157 -0.70 8.24 -10.09
CA THR A 157 -2.11 7.86 -10.30
C THR A 157 -2.29 6.34 -10.29
N ILE A 158 -1.38 5.59 -10.91
CA ILE A 158 -1.41 4.11 -10.87
C ILE A 158 -1.20 3.60 -9.46
N GLY A 159 -0.23 4.16 -8.73
CA GLY A 159 0.00 3.84 -7.33
C GLY A 159 -1.26 4.06 -6.50
N TRP A 160 -1.97 5.16 -6.73
CA TRP A 160 -3.23 5.46 -6.06
C TRP A 160 -4.33 4.46 -6.38
N ALA A 161 -4.50 4.09 -7.66
CA ALA A 161 -5.47 3.06 -8.04
C ALA A 161 -5.18 1.72 -7.35
N TRP A 162 -3.91 1.38 -7.14
CA TRP A 162 -3.49 0.18 -6.43
C TRP A 162 -3.81 0.26 -4.93
N VAL A 163 -3.47 1.38 -4.27
CA VAL A 163 -3.79 1.63 -2.85
C VAL A 163 -5.30 1.65 -2.62
N LEU A 164 -6.07 2.30 -3.49
CA LEU A 164 -7.53 2.34 -3.40
C LEU A 164 -8.12 0.95 -3.58
N ARG A 165 -7.63 0.17 -4.55
CA ARG A 165 -8.06 -1.22 -4.75
C ARG A 165 -7.77 -2.07 -3.51
N ASP A 166 -6.59 -1.94 -2.93
CA ASP A 166 -6.22 -2.66 -1.72
C ASP A 166 -7.09 -2.23 -0.53
N HIS A 167 -7.31 -0.93 -0.36
CA HIS A 167 -8.20 -0.39 0.68
C HIS A 167 -9.64 -0.89 0.54
N LEU A 168 -10.21 -0.85 -0.68
CA LEU A 168 -11.56 -1.37 -0.94
C LEU A 168 -11.64 -2.87 -0.69
N ARG A 169 -10.60 -3.62 -1.05
CA ARG A 169 -10.50 -5.05 -0.78
C ARG A 169 -10.42 -5.32 0.73
N ASP A 170 -9.63 -4.54 1.46
CA ASP A 170 -9.50 -4.63 2.91
C ASP A 170 -10.81 -4.26 3.61
N LEU A 171 -11.49 -3.18 3.22
CA LEU A 171 -12.82 -2.83 3.73
C LEU A 171 -13.80 -4.00 3.53
N HIS A 172 -13.78 -4.61 2.34
CA HIS A 172 -14.64 -5.75 2.05
C HIS A 172 -14.28 -6.97 2.92
N MET A 173 -13.00 -7.31 3.06
CA MET A 173 -12.54 -8.50 3.78
C MET A 173 -12.58 -8.35 5.30
N VAL A 174 -12.35 -7.15 5.84
CA VAL A 174 -12.20 -6.90 7.28
C VAL A 174 -13.49 -6.41 7.93
N GLN A 175 -14.35 -5.70 7.18
CA GLN A 175 -15.57 -5.11 7.75
C GLN A 175 -16.81 -5.81 7.21
N VAL A 176 -16.96 -5.85 5.88
CA VAL A 176 -18.20 -6.33 5.25
C VAL A 176 -18.34 -7.85 5.37
N LEU A 177 -17.26 -8.60 5.13
CA LEU A 177 -17.30 -10.05 5.15
C LEU A 177 -17.57 -10.60 6.56
N PRO A 178 -16.89 -10.15 7.64
CA PRO A 178 -17.19 -10.62 8.99
C PRO A 178 -18.59 -10.25 9.45
N GLN A 179 -19.09 -9.06 9.11
CA GLN A 179 -20.48 -8.66 9.40
C GLN A 179 -21.48 -9.59 8.73
N ARG A 180 -21.31 -9.83 7.42
CA ARG A 180 -22.18 -10.77 6.69
C ARG A 180 -22.09 -12.18 7.28
N CYS A 181 -20.88 -12.66 7.57
CA CYS A 181 -20.70 -13.98 8.17
C CYS A 181 -21.30 -14.08 9.58
N ALA A 182 -21.26 -13.01 10.38
CA ALA A 182 -21.89 -12.97 11.69
C ALA A 182 -23.42 -13.03 11.61
N GLU A 183 -24.02 -12.39 10.61
CA GLU A 183 -25.47 -12.39 10.37
C GLU A 183 -25.97 -13.74 9.80
N ASP A 184 -25.39 -14.20 8.70
CA ASP A 184 -25.92 -15.30 7.89
C ASP A 184 -24.91 -16.38 7.50
N GLY A 185 -23.66 -16.27 7.98
CA GLY A 185 -22.55 -17.15 7.62
C GLY A 185 -22.80 -18.61 7.97
N ARG A 186 -22.83 -19.49 6.99
CA ARG A 186 -22.98 -20.94 7.17
C ARG A 186 -21.66 -21.58 7.54
N GLU A 187 -21.69 -22.53 8.46
CA GLU A 187 -20.49 -23.28 8.84
C GLU A 187 -20.06 -24.25 7.74
N VAL A 188 -18.77 -24.19 7.43
CA VAL A 188 -18.13 -25.01 6.42
C VAL A 188 -16.80 -25.50 6.98
N LEU A 189 -16.60 -26.81 6.93
CA LEU A 189 -15.29 -27.40 7.16
C LEU A 189 -14.48 -27.34 5.88
N LEU A 190 -13.26 -26.81 5.97
CA LEU A 190 -12.31 -26.71 4.87
C LEU A 190 -11.13 -27.65 5.16
N GLU A 191 -10.77 -28.50 4.20
CA GLU A 191 -9.69 -29.48 4.38
C GLU A 191 -8.38 -28.74 4.57
N LEU A 192 -7.69 -29.00 5.69
CA LEU A 192 -6.44 -28.35 6.05
C LEU A 192 -5.28 -29.05 5.33
N PHE A 193 -4.43 -28.26 4.68
CA PHE A 193 -3.20 -28.74 4.06
C PHE A 193 -1.98 -28.46 4.94
N SER A 194 -1.89 -27.23 5.46
CA SER A 194 -0.80 -26.82 6.33
C SER A 194 -1.23 -25.70 7.26
N CYS A 195 -0.78 -25.74 8.50
CA CYS A 195 -0.85 -24.64 9.45
C CYS A 195 0.58 -24.36 9.94
N ARG A 196 1.06 -23.13 9.77
CA ARG A 196 2.42 -22.73 10.18
C ARG A 196 2.36 -21.42 10.94
N GLU A 197 3.15 -21.30 11.99
CA GLU A 197 3.32 -20.05 12.70
C GLU A 197 4.46 -19.22 12.06
N VAL A 198 4.18 -17.97 11.70
CA VAL A 198 5.11 -17.03 11.06
C VAL A 198 4.95 -15.66 11.71
N LYS A 199 5.96 -15.24 12.49
CA LYS A 199 5.99 -13.92 13.16
C LYS A 199 4.72 -13.64 13.98
N GLU A 200 4.40 -14.54 14.92
CA GLU A 200 3.22 -14.44 15.81
C GLU A 200 1.87 -14.46 15.06
N ARG A 201 1.84 -15.04 13.85
CA ARG A 201 0.63 -15.22 13.05
C ARG A 201 0.56 -16.65 12.54
N PHE A 202 -0.65 -17.15 12.35
CA PHE A 202 -0.86 -18.49 11.80
C PHE A 202 -1.22 -18.40 10.32
N GLU A 203 -0.36 -18.93 9.46
CA GLU A 203 -0.63 -19.12 8.04
C GLU A 203 -1.29 -20.49 7.82
N VAL A 204 -2.54 -20.46 7.38
CA VAL A 204 -3.40 -21.63 7.21
C VAL A 204 -3.69 -21.82 5.74
N THR A 205 -3.24 -22.93 5.17
CA THR A 205 -3.54 -23.31 3.78
C THR A 205 -4.60 -24.40 3.75
N TYR A 206 -5.71 -24.15 3.05
CA TYR A 206 -6.89 -25.01 3.03
C TYR A 206 -7.48 -25.16 1.63
N ARG A 207 -8.30 -26.20 1.44
CA ARG A 207 -9.01 -26.47 0.18
C ARG A 207 -10.44 -25.94 0.20
N LEU A 208 -10.85 -25.29 -0.88
CA LEU A 208 -12.23 -24.84 -1.04
C LEU A 208 -13.16 -26.01 -1.43
N PRO A 209 -14.42 -26.06 -0.96
CA PRO A 209 -15.32 -27.19 -1.22
C PRO A 209 -15.67 -27.31 -2.71
N ARG A 210 -15.82 -26.16 -3.39
CA ARG A 210 -16.23 -26.08 -4.81
C ARG A 210 -15.08 -25.88 -5.78
N ARG A 211 -13.86 -25.63 -5.29
CA ARG A 211 -12.70 -25.34 -6.14
C ARG A 211 -11.53 -26.20 -5.70
N ARG A 212 -10.95 -26.97 -6.62
CA ARG A 212 -9.71 -27.76 -6.38
C ARG A 212 -8.45 -26.89 -6.17
N ARG A 213 -8.60 -25.60 -5.85
CA ARG A 213 -7.49 -24.67 -5.61
C ARG A 213 -7.29 -24.51 -4.10
N TRP A 214 -6.02 -24.59 -3.70
CA TRP A 214 -5.57 -24.23 -2.37
C TRP A 214 -5.66 -22.71 -2.17
N ARG A 215 -5.99 -22.30 -0.94
CA ARG A 215 -6.00 -20.91 -0.49
C ARG A 215 -5.30 -20.82 0.84
N SER A 216 -4.64 -19.69 1.07
CA SER A 216 -3.99 -19.38 2.33
C SER A 216 -4.71 -18.21 3.02
N ALA A 217 -4.86 -18.30 4.33
CA ALA A 217 -5.33 -17.22 5.20
C ALA A 217 -4.31 -17.01 6.32
N THR A 218 -4.22 -15.78 6.80
CA THR A 218 -3.35 -15.42 7.93
C THR A 218 -4.23 -15.02 9.11
N LEU A 219 -4.04 -15.67 10.24
CA LEU A 219 -4.78 -15.46 11.48
C LEU A 219 -3.87 -14.88 12.55
N GLY A 220 -4.46 -14.14 13.49
CA GLY A 220 -3.72 -13.60 14.64
C GLY A 220 -3.53 -14.63 15.76
N ALA A 221 -4.34 -15.68 15.76
CA ALA A 221 -4.30 -16.78 16.71
C ALA A 221 -4.44 -18.13 15.99
N GLU A 222 -4.34 -19.21 16.76
CA GLU A 222 -4.46 -20.58 16.24
C GLU A 222 -5.83 -20.79 15.57
N PRO A 223 -5.90 -21.48 14.41
CA PRO A 223 -7.19 -21.77 13.77
C PRO A 223 -8.01 -22.78 14.58
N TYR A 224 -9.34 -22.67 14.50
CA TYR A 224 -10.24 -23.70 15.02
C TYR A 224 -10.15 -24.97 14.16
N ARG A 225 -9.38 -25.96 14.65
CA ARG A 225 -9.12 -27.23 13.97
C ARG A 225 -10.07 -28.33 14.43
N VAL A 226 -10.50 -29.16 13.49
CA VAL A 226 -11.40 -30.29 13.72
C VAL A 226 -10.84 -31.52 13.03
N GLN A 227 -10.79 -32.65 13.74
CA GLN A 227 -10.51 -33.94 13.10
C GLN A 227 -11.81 -34.61 12.69
N HIS A 228 -11.91 -35.00 11.41
CA HIS A 228 -13.06 -35.72 10.87
C HIS A 228 -12.60 -36.68 9.76
N GLU A 229 -13.02 -37.94 9.86
CA GLU A 229 -12.65 -39.02 8.92
C GLU A 229 -11.13 -39.20 8.74
N GLY A 230 -10.36 -39.06 9.83
CA GLY A 230 -8.90 -39.20 9.80
C GLY A 230 -8.16 -38.06 9.08
N ARG A 231 -8.84 -36.95 8.78
CA ARG A 231 -8.25 -35.75 8.18
C ARG A 231 -8.44 -34.54 9.10
N GLU A 232 -7.53 -33.58 8.99
CA GLU A 232 -7.66 -32.28 9.65
C GLU A 232 -8.45 -31.30 8.78
N TRP A 233 -9.34 -30.57 9.44
CA TRP A 233 -10.19 -29.56 8.85
C TRP A 233 -10.09 -28.27 9.67
N VAL A 234 -10.33 -27.13 9.02
CA VAL A 234 -10.51 -25.85 9.70
C VAL A 234 -11.94 -25.39 9.56
N LEU A 235 -12.49 -24.84 10.64
CA LEU A 235 -13.83 -24.28 10.63
C LEU A 235 -13.80 -22.90 9.98
N ALA A 236 -14.71 -22.68 9.04
CA ALA A 236 -14.90 -21.39 8.39
C ALA A 236 -16.38 -21.05 8.24
N LEU A 237 -16.67 -19.76 8.10
CA LEU A 237 -17.98 -19.23 7.76
C LEU A 237 -18.04 -18.82 6.29
N GLU A 238 -19.10 -19.25 5.60
CA GLU A 238 -19.43 -18.81 4.24
C GLU A 238 -20.75 -18.02 4.27
N SER A 239 -20.72 -16.74 3.95
CA SER A 239 -21.95 -15.97 3.79
C SER A 239 -22.62 -16.30 2.44
N PRO A 240 -23.93 -16.64 2.42
CA PRO A 240 -24.70 -16.79 1.19
C PRO A 240 -24.64 -15.56 0.27
N ARG A 241 -24.48 -14.36 0.83
CA ARG A 241 -24.37 -13.08 0.12
C ARG A 241 -22.96 -12.78 -0.41
N ALA A 242 -21.98 -13.63 -0.10
CA ALA A 242 -20.60 -13.53 -0.55
C ALA A 242 -20.06 -14.93 -0.93
N SER A 243 -20.75 -15.61 -1.84
CA SER A 243 -20.40 -16.97 -2.24
C SER A 243 -18.95 -17.08 -2.71
N GLY A 244 -18.21 -18.05 -2.16
CA GLY A 244 -16.79 -18.24 -2.48
C GLY A 244 -15.81 -17.42 -1.64
N HIS A 245 -16.31 -16.60 -0.70
CA HIS A 245 -15.51 -16.01 0.37
C HIS A 245 -15.74 -16.79 1.67
N TYR A 246 -14.64 -17.12 2.34
CA TYR A 246 -14.64 -17.92 3.57
C TYR A 246 -13.90 -17.15 4.64
N LEU A 247 -14.52 -17.00 5.81
CA LEU A 247 -13.89 -16.47 7.00
C LEU A 247 -13.44 -17.66 7.86
N VAL A 248 -12.14 -17.96 7.85
CA VAL A 248 -11.57 -18.99 8.72
C VAL A 248 -11.62 -18.48 10.16
N LEU A 249 -12.11 -19.33 11.06
CA LEU A 249 -12.27 -18.97 12.47
C LEU A 249 -11.01 -19.30 13.26
N GLU A 250 -10.63 -18.37 14.14
CA GLU A 250 -9.63 -18.59 15.17
C GLU A 250 -10.20 -19.50 16.27
N GLU A 251 -9.37 -20.15 17.07
CA GLU A 251 -9.79 -20.98 18.22
C GLU A 251 -10.55 -20.14 19.25
N THR A 252 -10.12 -18.88 19.43
CA THR A 252 -10.81 -17.85 20.21
C THR A 252 -12.08 -17.33 19.54
N LEU A 253 -12.35 -17.80 18.31
CA LEU A 253 -13.47 -17.41 17.45
C LEU A 253 -13.45 -15.92 17.05
N ALA A 254 -12.33 -15.22 17.28
CA ALA A 254 -12.10 -13.86 16.80
C ALA A 254 -12.08 -13.80 15.25
N PRO A 255 -12.52 -12.68 14.63
CA PRO A 255 -12.93 -11.39 15.22
C PRO A 255 -14.37 -11.37 15.78
N LEU A 256 -15.04 -12.52 15.92
CA LEU A 256 -16.36 -12.62 16.54
C LEU A 256 -16.14 -12.67 18.06
N SER A 257 -16.81 -11.79 18.80
CA SER A 257 -16.74 -11.80 20.27
C SER A 257 -17.68 -12.86 20.80
N LEU A 258 -17.13 -13.85 21.50
CA LEU A 258 -17.91 -14.85 22.25
C LEU A 258 -17.76 -14.64 23.74
N ALA A 259 -17.87 -13.40 24.21
CA ALA A 259 -17.84 -13.09 25.65
C ALA A 259 -19.07 -13.62 26.45
N ALA A 260 -19.86 -14.54 25.89
CA ALA A 260 -21.07 -15.07 26.52
C ALA A 260 -21.36 -16.55 26.20
N VAL A 261 -20.33 -17.38 25.94
CA VAL A 261 -20.48 -18.85 25.87
C VAL A 261 -19.63 -19.54 26.96
N GLU A 262 -19.57 -18.95 28.15
CA GLU A 262 -19.16 -19.66 29.38
C GLU A 262 -20.34 -20.40 30.05
N GLY A 263 -21.51 -20.46 29.40
CA GLY A 263 -22.75 -20.96 30.01
C GLY A 263 -23.44 -22.15 29.32
N GLY A 264 -22.79 -22.86 28.39
CA GLY A 264 -23.48 -23.91 27.64
C GLY A 264 -22.55 -24.96 27.06
N THR A 265 -22.19 -25.94 27.91
CA THR A 265 -21.78 -27.30 27.54
C THR A 265 -21.02 -27.42 26.22
N ALA A 266 -19.73 -27.11 26.26
CA ALA A 266 -18.77 -27.84 25.45
C ALA A 266 -18.99 -29.33 25.77
N VAL A 267 -19.50 -30.09 24.80
CA VAL A 267 -19.33 -31.54 24.83
C VAL A 267 -17.82 -31.72 24.72
N VAL A 268 -17.19 -31.88 25.89
CA VAL A 268 -15.89 -32.51 26.02
C VAL A 268 -16.03 -33.83 25.28
N LEU A 269 -15.43 -33.92 24.08
CA LEU A 269 -15.05 -35.22 23.57
C LEU A 269 -14.01 -35.70 24.57
N ASP A 270 -14.45 -36.63 25.40
CA ASP A 270 -13.69 -37.19 26.50
C ASP A 270 -12.31 -37.65 25.99
N PRO A 271 -11.20 -37.05 26.44
CA PRO A 271 -9.87 -37.55 26.14
C PRO A 271 -9.61 -38.94 26.74
N ALA A 272 -10.53 -39.50 27.54
CA ALA A 272 -10.46 -40.87 28.04
C ALA A 272 -10.68 -41.96 26.98
N ASP A 273 -11.12 -41.64 25.76
CA ASP A 273 -11.25 -42.64 24.68
C ASP A 273 -9.97 -42.81 23.83
N ARG A 274 -8.83 -42.29 24.33
CA ARG A 274 -7.49 -42.49 23.74
C ARG A 274 -6.66 -43.59 24.42
N SER A 275 -7.19 -44.28 25.42
CA SER A 275 -6.50 -45.39 26.08
C SER A 275 -7.15 -46.73 25.74
N ASN A 276 -7.14 -47.15 24.46
CA ASN A 276 -7.29 -48.56 24.08
C ASN A 276 -6.92 -48.87 22.62
N VAL A 277 -5.78 -48.38 22.11
CA VAL A 277 -5.09 -49.05 20.97
C VAL A 277 -3.57 -48.94 21.14
N PHE A 278 -3.06 -49.42 22.27
CA PHE A 278 -1.68 -49.92 22.38
C PHE A 278 -1.67 -51.05 23.41
N SER A 279 -2.01 -52.26 22.96
CA SER A 279 -1.48 -53.48 23.55
C SER A 279 -1.27 -54.50 22.45
N LEU A 280 0.00 -54.74 22.12
CA LEU A 280 0.52 -56.05 21.73
C LEU A 280 2.04 -55.97 21.89
N GLY A 281 2.49 -56.30 23.10
CA GLY A 281 3.85 -56.76 23.35
C GLY A 281 3.83 -58.29 23.43
N ARG A 282 4.79 -58.89 22.71
CA ARG A 282 5.31 -60.27 22.75
C ARG A 282 4.47 -61.40 22.16
N GLY A 283 4.90 -61.85 20.97
CA GLY A 283 5.61 -63.13 20.84
C GLY A 283 7.11 -62.84 20.74
#